data_AF-A0A7R9PUN9-F1
#
_entry.id   AF-A0A7R9PUN9-F1
#
_cell.length_a   1.000
_cell.length_b   1.000
_cell.length_c   1.000
_cell.angle_alpha   90.00
_cell.angle_beta   90.00
_cell.angle_gamma   90.00
#
_symmetry.space_group_name_H-M   'P 1'
#
loop_
_entity.id
_entity.type
_entity.pdbx_description
1 polymer ?
#
loop_
_entity_poly.entity_id
_entity_poly.type
_entity_poly.pdbx_seq_one_letter_code
_entity_poly.pdbx_strand_id
1 'polypeptide(L)'
;MVNKHIICGSVVYSMVGAPQLESCPGTCRATCTITIYPAILNLTNPGHGYQPKRFILHPGFEINKTNSDDMALIELNTALDFTAPKGSHYRRVNSVCLPKADIYNTNNEYALVAGFGAMNITKHLADWLQMGWIKIWKKLDKHFDDYVLY
;
A
#
# COMPACT_ATOMS: atom_id res chain seq x y z
N MET A 1 8.73 15.17 -23.13
CA MET A 1 7.79 15.36 -22.00
C MET A 1 7.84 14.09 -21.17
N VAL A 2 8.25 14.16 -19.90
CA VAL A 2 8.39 12.96 -19.05
C VAL A 2 7.08 12.77 -18.29
N ASN A 3 6.29 11.77 -18.67
CA ASN A 3 5.07 11.41 -17.94
C ASN A 3 5.47 10.80 -16.59
N LYS A 4 5.40 11.59 -15.53
CA LYS A 4 5.55 11.10 -14.15
C LYS A 4 4.24 10.44 -13.75
N HIS A 5 4.16 9.12 -13.86
CA HIS A 5 3.02 8.36 -13.36
C HIS A 5 3.18 8.17 -11.84
N ILE A 6 2.29 8.79 -11.07
CA ILE A 6 2.18 8.58 -9.63
C ILE A 6 1.36 7.32 -9.43
N ILE A 7 1.95 6.30 -8.81
CA ILE A 7 1.26 5.06 -8.47
C ILE A 7 0.80 5.18 -7.03
N CYS A 8 -0.48 5.49 -6.84
CA CYS A 8 -1.15 5.38 -5.55
C CYS A 8 -1.88 4.03 -5.52
N GLY A 9 -1.21 3.03 -5.00
CA GLY A 9 -1.84 1.83 -4.46
C GLY A 9 -1.24 1.62 -3.08
N SER A 10 -1.96 0.95 -2.18
CA SER A 10 -1.33 0.33 -1.01
C SER A 10 -0.30 -0.66 -1.55
N VAL A 11 0.94 -0.18 -1.69
CA VAL A 11 2.08 -1.02 -2.05
C VAL A 11 2.24 -1.98 -0.90
N VAL A 12 2.03 -3.27 -1.19
CA VAL A 12 2.33 -4.34 -0.25
C VAL A 12 3.84 -4.33 -0.11
N TYR A 13 4.33 -3.67 0.93
CA TYR A 13 5.69 -3.89 1.35
C TYR A 13 5.75 -5.32 1.89
N SER A 14 6.40 -6.23 1.16
CA SER A 14 7.09 -7.31 1.84
C SER A 14 8.33 -6.67 2.45
N MET A 15 8.16 -6.07 3.63
CA MET A 15 9.28 -5.69 4.46
C MET A 15 9.88 -6.98 5.01
N VAL A 16 10.73 -7.65 4.22
CA VAL A 16 11.76 -8.50 4.81
C VAL A 16 12.78 -7.54 5.43
N GLY A 17 12.44 -7.00 6.60
CA GLY A 17 13.34 -6.22 7.45
C GLY A 17 13.28 -4.69 7.38
N ALA A 18 12.19 -4.06 6.92
CA ALA A 18 11.99 -2.65 7.26
C ALA A 18 11.24 -2.60 8.62
N PRO A 19 11.82 -1.94 9.63
CA PRO A 19 11.33 -2.02 10.99
C PRO A 19 9.92 -1.43 11.07
N GLN A 20 9.00 -2.16 11.68
CA GLN A 20 8.09 -1.46 12.58
C GLN A 20 8.99 -0.73 13.57
N LEU A 21 8.87 0.60 13.63
CA LEU A 21 9.67 1.41 14.55
C LEU A 21 9.40 1.09 16.04
N GLU A 22 8.52 0.14 16.39
CA GLU A 22 8.35 -0.31 17.77
C GLU A 22 8.20 -1.83 18.01
N SER A 23 8.35 -2.75 17.04
CA SER A 23 8.10 -4.18 17.37
C SER A 23 8.99 -5.27 16.76
N CYS A 24 10.16 -4.95 16.17
CA CYS A 24 11.17 -5.98 15.93
C CYS A 24 12.08 -6.13 17.17
N PRO A 25 11.94 -7.19 18.00
CA PRO A 25 12.86 -7.43 19.09
C PRO A 25 14.12 -8.06 18.49
N GLY A 26 15.14 -7.24 18.26
CA GLY A 26 16.45 -7.68 17.81
C GLY A 26 16.96 -6.85 16.65
N THR A 27 18.00 -6.07 16.94
CA THR A 27 19.00 -5.49 16.03
C THR A 27 18.93 -5.97 14.57
N CYS A 28 18.12 -5.32 13.73
CA CYS A 28 18.27 -5.41 12.27
C CYS A 28 19.40 -4.47 11.85
N ARG A 29 20.64 -4.99 11.81
CA ARG A 29 21.82 -4.33 11.21
C ARG A 29 21.95 -4.61 9.71
N ALA A 30 20.99 -5.28 9.09
CA ALA A 30 20.97 -5.57 7.67
C ALA A 30 20.41 -4.37 6.90
N THR A 31 21.07 -3.96 5.83
CA THR A 31 20.50 -3.09 4.81
C THR A 31 19.19 -3.70 4.33
N CYS A 32 18.05 -3.12 4.70
CA CYS A 32 16.76 -3.57 4.19
C CYS A 32 16.69 -3.24 2.69
N THR A 33 16.64 -4.28 1.87
CA THR A 33 16.35 -4.15 0.45
C THR A 33 14.85 -4.19 0.24
N ILE A 34 14.28 -3.12 -0.30
CA ILE A 34 12.85 -3.03 -0.62
C ILE A 34 12.66 -3.39 -2.09
N THR A 35 11.75 -4.32 -2.38
CA THR A 35 11.37 -4.70 -3.76
C THR A 35 9.86 -4.54 -3.94
N ILE A 36 9.45 -3.94 -5.05
CA ILE A 36 8.05 -3.66 -5.39
C ILE A 36 7.55 -4.66 -6.43
N TYR A 37 6.46 -5.37 -6.14
CA TYR A 37 5.85 -6.33 -7.06
C TYR A 37 4.47 -5.85 -7.52
N PRO A 38 4.35 -5.23 -8.70
CA PRO A 38 3.05 -4.80 -9.22
C PRO A 38 2.24 -6.00 -9.74
N ALA A 39 0.91 -5.87 -9.69
CA ALA A 39 -0.04 -6.85 -10.23
C ALA A 39 0.07 -8.28 -9.66
N ILE A 40 0.52 -8.41 -8.41
CA ILE A 40 0.55 -9.71 -7.74
C ILE A 40 -0.83 -10.09 -7.21
N LEU A 41 -1.19 -11.35 -7.41
CA LEU A 41 -2.34 -11.98 -6.77
C LEU A 41 -1.92 -13.06 -5.78
N ASN A 42 -0.67 -13.53 -5.85
CA ASN A 42 -0.13 -14.60 -5.03
C ASN A 42 1.34 -14.29 -4.67
N LEU A 43 1.65 -14.23 -3.37
CA LEU A 43 3.00 -13.94 -2.86
C LEU A 43 4.00 -15.07 -3.07
N THR A 44 3.54 -16.32 -3.25
CA THR A 44 4.43 -17.47 -3.52
C THR A 44 5.05 -17.42 -4.91
N ASN A 45 4.46 -16.65 -5.83
CA ASN A 45 4.98 -16.42 -7.17
C ASN A 45 4.77 -14.94 -7.58
N PRO A 46 5.57 -14.02 -7.02
CA PRO A 46 5.33 -12.58 -7.12
C PRO A 46 5.74 -12.00 -8.48
N GLY A 47 6.33 -12.80 -9.37
CA GLY A 47 6.77 -12.36 -10.69
C GLY A 47 7.98 -11.42 -10.63
N HIS A 48 8.01 -10.41 -11.51
CA HIS A 48 9.14 -9.49 -11.62
C HIS A 48 9.05 -8.37 -10.59
N GLY A 49 10.10 -8.22 -9.78
CA GLY A 49 10.24 -7.16 -8.79
C GLY A 49 10.96 -5.93 -9.33
N TYR A 50 10.58 -4.75 -8.85
CA TYR A 50 11.13 -3.45 -9.21
C TYR A 50 11.84 -2.84 -8.00
N GLN A 51 12.97 -2.17 -8.23
CA GLN A 51 13.71 -1.51 -7.15
C GLN A 51 13.29 -0.05 -7.03
N PRO A 52 13.11 0.47 -5.81
CA PRO A 52 12.92 1.89 -5.61
C PRO A 52 14.22 2.63 -5.97
N LYS A 53 14.07 3.72 -6.72
CA LYS A 53 15.13 4.71 -6.92
C LYS A 53 15.27 5.63 -5.72
N ARG A 54 14.14 6.08 -5.17
CA ARG A 54 14.07 6.88 -3.94
C ARG A 54 12.66 6.92 -3.36
N PHE A 55 12.60 7.30 -2.09
CA PHE A 55 11.37 7.61 -1.35
C PHE A 55 11.27 9.12 -1.18
N ILE A 56 10.07 9.67 -1.33
CA ILE A 56 9.76 11.09 -1.14
C ILE A 56 8.69 11.15 -0.06
N LEU A 57 9.11 11.43 1.18
CA LEU A 57 8.21 11.55 2.32
C LEU A 57 7.44 12.86 2.26
N HIS A 58 6.22 12.89 2.81
CA HIS A 58 5.51 14.14 3.00
C HIS A 58 6.34 15.09 3.90
N PRO A 59 6.48 16.38 3.57
CA PRO A 59 7.31 17.30 4.35
C PRO A 59 6.81 17.54 5.78
N GLY A 60 5.51 17.30 6.04
CA GLY A 60 4.92 17.35 7.38
C GLY A 60 4.99 16.02 8.15
N PHE A 61 5.49 14.94 7.53
CA PHE A 61 5.64 13.66 8.23
C PHE A 61 6.75 13.75 9.27
N GLU A 62 6.38 13.48 10.52
CA GLU A 62 7.30 13.54 11.65
C GLU A 62 7.45 12.16 12.30
N ILE A 63 8.65 11.59 12.16
CA ILE A 63 9.00 10.30 12.77
C ILE A 63 8.78 10.41 14.29
N ASN A 64 7.97 9.50 14.85
CA ASN A 64 7.67 9.36 16.29
C ASN A 64 6.80 10.46 16.93
N LYS A 65 6.08 11.29 16.17
CA LYS A 65 5.12 12.25 16.76
C LYS A 65 3.67 11.82 16.62
N THR A 66 3.16 11.79 15.40
CA THR A 66 1.76 11.49 15.11
C THR A 66 1.68 10.71 13.80
N ASN A 67 0.55 10.02 13.60
CA ASN A 67 0.21 9.42 12.30
C ASN A 67 -0.38 10.47 11.33
N SER A 68 -0.07 11.76 11.53
CA SER A 68 -0.48 12.81 10.60
C SER A 68 0.47 12.81 9.41
N ASP A 69 -0.04 13.17 8.23
CA ASP A 69 0.76 13.21 7.01
C ASP A 69 1.48 11.90 6.67
N ASP A 70 0.89 10.76 7.06
CA ASP A 70 1.41 9.41 6.81
C ASP A 70 1.23 9.01 5.33
N MET A 71 2.04 9.65 4.48
CA MET A 71 2.09 9.41 3.05
C MET A 71 3.50 9.60 2.50
N ALA A 72 3.84 8.79 1.50
CA ALA A 72 5.09 8.89 0.77
C ALA A 72 4.88 8.52 -0.70
N LEU A 73 5.73 9.06 -1.57
CA LEU A 73 5.83 8.63 -2.96
C LEU A 73 7.07 7.76 -3.14
N ILE A 74 6.95 6.72 -3.97
CA ILE A 74 8.06 5.87 -4.37
C ILE A 74 8.34 6.13 -5.85
N GLU A 75 9.56 6.57 -6.16
CA GLU A 75 10.04 6.62 -7.54
C GLU A 75 10.75 5.29 -7.83
N LEU A 76 10.34 4.56 -8.88
CA LEU A 76 11.01 3.33 -9.31
C LEU A 76 12.24 3.63 -10.17
N ASN A 77 13.23 2.73 -10.14
CA ASN A 77 14.42 2.84 -11.00
C ASN A 77 14.11 2.60 -12.48
N THR A 78 13.08 1.80 -12.76
CA THR A 78 12.60 1.45 -14.09
C THR A 78 11.10 1.75 -14.17
N ALA A 79 10.66 2.34 -15.28
CA ALA A 79 9.23 2.60 -15.50
C ALA A 79 8.44 1.29 -15.61
N LEU A 80 7.22 1.28 -15.05
CA LEU A 80 6.30 0.16 -15.25
C LEU A 80 5.76 0.16 -16.67
N ASP A 81 5.63 -1.04 -17.23
CA ASP A 81 4.93 -1.25 -18.48
C ASP A 81 3.42 -1.38 -18.23
N PHE A 82 2.67 -0.42 -18.75
CA PHE A 82 1.20 -0.40 -18.68
C PHE A 82 0.56 -0.98 -19.94
N THR A 83 1.33 -1.55 -20.87
CA THR A 83 0.77 -2.16 -22.07
C THR A 83 0.06 -3.47 -21.75
N ALA A 84 -1.02 -3.76 -22.47
CA ALA A 84 -1.69 -5.04 -22.37
C ALA A 84 -0.86 -6.08 -23.12
N PRO A 85 -0.66 -7.30 -22.58
CA PRO A 85 -0.03 -8.38 -23.32
C PRO A 85 -0.70 -8.62 -24.68
N LYS A 86 0.07 -9.02 -25.69
CA LYS A 86 -0.47 -9.30 -27.04
C LYS A 86 -1.62 -10.32 -26.96
N GLY A 87 -2.78 -9.96 -27.51
CA GLY A 87 -3.99 -10.80 -27.48
C GLY A 87 -4.83 -10.68 -26.20
N SER A 88 -4.43 -9.82 -25.25
CA SER A 88 -5.22 -9.48 -24.06
C SER A 88 -5.74 -8.05 -24.16
N HIS A 89 -6.99 -7.84 -23.78
CA HIS A 89 -7.52 -6.49 -23.54
C HIS A 89 -7.26 -6.00 -22.11
N TYR A 90 -6.80 -6.90 -21.23
CA TYR A 90 -6.56 -6.62 -19.82
C TYR A 90 -5.10 -6.27 -19.57
N ARG A 91 -4.88 -5.08 -18.99
CA ARG A 91 -3.61 -4.66 -18.42
C ARG A 91 -3.53 -5.20 -17.00
N ARG A 92 -2.41 -5.85 -16.67
CA ARG A 92 -2.17 -6.35 -15.30
C ARG A 92 -1.84 -5.21 -14.33
N VAL A 93 -1.20 -4.15 -14.84
CA VAL A 93 -0.83 -2.95 -14.08
C VAL A 93 -1.65 -1.77 -14.59
N ASN A 94 -2.32 -1.07 -13.68
CA ASN A 94 -3.03 0.18 -13.97
C ASN A 94 -2.78 1.19 -12.85
N SER A 95 -2.87 2.48 -13.16
CA SER A 95 -2.90 3.55 -12.15
C SER A 95 -4.29 3.64 -11.52
N VAL A 96 -4.34 3.98 -10.23
CA VAL A 96 -5.58 4.38 -9.56
C VAL A 96 -5.78 5.88 -9.71
N CYS A 97 -7.04 6.32 -9.82
CA CYS A 97 -7.38 7.73 -9.86
C CYS A 97 -7.22 8.37 -8.48
N LEU A 98 -6.62 9.55 -8.43
CA LEU A 98 -6.69 10.42 -7.25
C LEU A 98 -8.04 11.15 -7.21
N PRO A 99 -8.55 11.48 -6.02
CA PRO A 99 -9.72 12.34 -5.92
C PRO A 99 -9.42 13.72 -6.51
N LYS A 100 -10.41 14.29 -7.19
CA LYS A 100 -10.28 15.59 -7.90
C LYS A 100 -10.19 16.79 -6.95
N ALA A 101 -10.74 16.64 -5.76
CA ALA A 101 -10.83 17.66 -4.73
C ALA A 101 -10.93 16.95 -3.37
N ASP A 102 -10.89 17.73 -2.31
CA ASP A 102 -11.09 17.23 -0.97
C ASP A 102 -12.43 16.49 -0.84
N ILE A 103 -12.36 15.29 -0.28
CA ILE A 103 -13.53 14.43 -0.11
C ILE A 103 -14.09 14.66 1.30
N TYR A 104 -15.11 15.50 1.42
CA TYR A 104 -15.71 15.83 2.72
C TYR A 104 -17.01 15.08 3.04
N ASN A 105 -17.56 14.29 2.09
CA ASN A 105 -18.88 13.68 2.27
C ASN A 105 -18.99 12.26 1.68
N THR A 106 -18.20 11.33 2.19
CA THR A 106 -18.31 9.89 1.90
C THR A 106 -19.10 9.12 2.96
N ASN A 107 -19.96 9.80 3.73
CA ASN A 107 -20.64 9.17 4.86
C ASN A 107 -21.60 8.08 4.37
N ASN A 108 -21.49 6.89 4.94
CA ASN A 108 -22.23 5.70 4.52
C ASN A 108 -21.90 5.18 3.12
N GLU A 109 -20.88 5.71 2.46
CA GLU A 109 -20.32 5.07 1.28
C GLU A 109 -19.49 3.85 1.68
N TYR A 110 -19.26 2.97 0.72
CA TYR A 110 -18.43 1.79 0.89
C TYR A 110 -17.14 1.95 0.08
N ALA A 111 -16.02 1.57 0.68
CA ALA A 111 -14.74 1.44 -0.01
C ALA A 111 -14.35 -0.04 -0.09
N LEU A 112 -13.71 -0.42 -1.18
CA LEU A 112 -13.03 -1.70 -1.29
C LEU A 112 -11.59 -1.52 -0.82
N VAL A 113 -11.19 -2.28 0.19
CA VAL A 113 -9.79 -2.35 0.65
C VAL A 113 -9.22 -3.69 0.23
N ALA A 114 -7.98 -3.71 -0.24
CA ALA A 114 -7.28 -4.92 -0.63
C ALA A 114 -5.84 -4.95 -0.12
N GLY A 115 -5.32 -6.14 0.16
CA GLY A 115 -3.97 -6.35 0.64
C GLY A 115 -3.64 -7.81 0.95
N PHE A 116 -2.39 -8.05 1.35
CA PHE A 116 -1.89 -9.36 1.81
C PHE A 116 -1.53 -9.33 3.32
N GLY A 117 -2.17 -8.44 4.07
CA GLY A 117 -1.92 -8.26 5.49
C GLY A 117 -2.29 -9.49 6.32
N ALA A 118 -2.09 -9.38 7.64
CA ALA A 118 -2.54 -10.40 8.59
C ALA A 118 -4.05 -10.60 8.49
N MET A 119 -4.47 -11.86 8.35
CA MET A 119 -5.88 -12.26 8.23
C MET A 119 -6.56 -12.50 9.57
N ASN A 120 -5.78 -12.55 10.65
CA ASN A 120 -6.26 -12.82 11.99
C ASN A 120 -5.28 -12.27 13.04
N ILE A 121 -5.72 -12.31 14.30
CA ILE A 121 -4.93 -11.89 15.46
C ILE A 121 -3.65 -12.72 15.65
N THR A 122 -3.59 -13.94 15.09
CA THR A 122 -2.39 -14.79 15.12
C THR A 122 -1.38 -14.43 14.03
N LYS A 123 -1.63 -13.34 13.28
CA LYS A 123 -0.72 -12.72 12.31
C LYS A 123 -0.36 -13.61 11.12
N HIS A 124 -1.23 -14.54 10.73
CA HIS A 124 -1.03 -15.27 9.47
C HIS A 124 -1.24 -14.31 8.29
N LEU A 125 -0.20 -14.15 7.46
CA LEU A 125 -0.29 -13.39 6.22
C LEU A 125 -1.08 -14.17 5.17
N ALA A 126 -1.78 -13.46 4.30
CA ALA A 126 -2.45 -14.10 3.17
C ALA A 126 -1.46 -14.38 2.04
N ASP A 127 -1.44 -15.60 1.52
CA ASP A 127 -0.68 -15.92 0.29
C ASP A 127 -1.31 -15.25 -0.93
N TRP A 128 -2.63 -15.11 -0.94
CA TRP A 128 -3.40 -14.53 -2.04
C TRP A 128 -3.92 -13.14 -1.71
N LEU A 129 -4.06 -12.27 -2.72
CA LEU A 129 -4.61 -10.93 -2.52
C LEU A 129 -6.03 -11.04 -1.96
N GLN A 130 -6.25 -10.43 -0.80
CA GLN A 130 -7.55 -10.38 -0.15
C GLN A 130 -8.20 -9.03 -0.41
N MET A 131 -9.53 -9.01 -0.37
CA MET A 131 -10.31 -7.79 -0.53
C MET A 131 -11.56 -7.81 0.33
N GLY A 132 -11.95 -6.65 0.85
CA GLY A 132 -13.12 -6.50 1.70
C GLY A 132 -13.77 -5.13 1.52
N TRP A 133 -15.10 -5.10 1.57
CA TRP A 133 -15.87 -3.86 1.57
C TRP A 133 -15.94 -3.32 3.00
N ILE A 134 -15.53 -2.07 3.18
CA ILE A 134 -15.65 -1.35 4.44
C ILE A 134 -16.60 -0.17 4.28
N LYS A 135 -17.36 0.12 5.32
CA LYS A 135 -18.21 1.31 5.38
C LYS A 135 -17.39 2.50 5.85
N ILE A 136 -17.49 3.63 5.15
CA ILE A 136 -16.79 4.87 5.52
C ILE A 136 -17.65 5.63 6.54
N TRP A 137 -17.04 5.94 7.68
CA TRP A 137 -17.68 6.64 8.80
C TRP A 137 -17.21 8.09 8.89
N LYS A 138 -18.09 8.97 9.38
CA LYS A 138 -17.75 10.38 9.60
C LYS A 138 -16.86 10.50 10.83
N LYS A 139 -15.88 11.40 10.77
CA LYS A 139 -15.00 11.78 11.90
C LYS A 139 -15.73 12.39 13.12
N LEU A 140 -17.07 12.43 13.14
CA LEU A 140 -17.84 13.03 14.23
C LEU A 140 -18.03 12.11 15.44
N ASP A 141 -17.79 10.81 15.30
CA ASP A 141 -17.98 9.86 16.40
C ASP A 141 -16.62 9.58 17.09
N LYS A 142 -16.40 10.25 18.22
CA LYS A 142 -15.15 10.21 19.01
C LYS A 142 -14.88 8.88 19.75
N HIS A 143 -15.50 7.79 19.36
CA HIS A 143 -15.34 6.49 20.01
C HIS A 143 -15.09 5.41 18.96
N PHE A 144 -13.83 5.29 18.55
CA PHE A 144 -13.32 4.15 17.77
C PHE A 144 -12.33 3.37 18.64
N ASP A 145 -12.83 2.88 19.77
CA ASP A 145 -12.24 1.73 20.45
C ASP A 145 -13.09 0.53 20.01
N ASP A 146 -12.44 -0.54 19.55
CA ASP A 146 -13.04 -1.84 19.20
C ASP A 146 -13.68 -2.00 17.80
N TYR A 147 -12.85 -2.29 16.79
CA TYR A 147 -13.28 -3.20 15.72
C TYR A 147 -12.20 -4.24 15.39
N VAL A 148 -12.58 -5.51 15.52
CA VAL A 148 -11.88 -6.67 14.97
C VAL A 148 -12.52 -6.94 13.60
N LEU A 149 -11.71 -6.91 12.54
CA LEU A 149 -12.10 -7.42 11.23
C LEU A 149 -12.25 -8.95 11.35
N TYR A 150 -13.47 -9.47 11.11
CA TYR A 150 -13.74 -10.91 10.99
C TYR A 150 -13.39 -11.42 9.59
#